data_AF-A0A2V6H1E8-F1
#
_entry.id   AF-A0A2V6H1E8-F1
#
_cell.length_a   1.000
_cell.length_b   1.000
_cell.length_c   1.000
_cell.angle_alpha   90.00
_cell.angle_beta   90.00
_cell.angle_gamma   90.00
#
_symmetry.space_group_name_H-M   'P 1'
#
loop_
_entity.id
_entity.type
_entity.pdbx_description
1 polymer ?
#
loop_
_entity_poly.entity_id
_entity_poly.type
_entity_poly.pdbx_seq_one_letter_code
_entity_poly.pdbx_strand_id
1 'polypeptide(L)'
;EQPENYSLIGDLALTNMGLGDKAAAFKLIERAMVVVPIEKDAKDGPQPIEILARVAARMGEPDRAVAALQKLLSIPYESALAENVPLTPALLRLDPMFDPLRNDPRFQKLVASRVPKETAPTDARREEKK
;
A
#
# COMPACT_ATOMS: atom_id res chain seq x y z
N GLU A 1 14.82 -23.94 -8.44
CA GLU A 1 14.72 -23.01 -7.29
C GLU A 1 14.89 -21.56 -7.74
N GLN A 2 14.04 -20.64 -7.27
CA GLN A 2 14.12 -19.19 -7.55
C GLN A 2 14.17 -18.41 -6.22
N PRO A 3 15.27 -18.51 -5.45
CA PRO A 3 15.31 -18.03 -4.08
C PRO A 3 15.14 -16.51 -3.94
N GLU A 4 15.42 -15.73 -4.98
CA GLU A 4 15.34 -14.26 -4.99
C GLU A 4 14.13 -13.74 -5.76
N ASN A 5 13.17 -14.60 -6.09
CA ASN A 5 11.92 -14.15 -6.69
C ASN A 5 11.06 -13.47 -5.61
N TYR A 6 11.09 -12.14 -5.57
CA TYR A 6 10.40 -11.35 -4.55
C TYR A 6 8.88 -11.54 -4.57
N SER A 7 8.28 -11.78 -5.75
CA SER A 7 6.85 -12.07 -5.89
C SER A 7 6.49 -13.37 -5.18
N LEU A 8 7.24 -14.45 -5.42
CA LEU A 8 7.03 -15.74 -4.73
C LEU A 8 7.25 -15.64 -3.21
N ILE A 9 8.23 -14.84 -2.77
CA ILE A 9 8.44 -14.60 -1.34
C ILE A 9 7.24 -13.85 -0.74
N GLY A 10 6.70 -12.86 -1.46
CA GLY A 10 5.49 -12.13 -1.08
C GLY A 10 4.26 -13.03 -0.95
N ASP A 11 4.04 -13.92 -1.92
CA ASP A 11 2.95 -14.91 -1.90
C ASP A 11 3.06 -15.84 -0.69
N LEU A 12 4.27 -16.30 -0.38
CA LEU A 12 4.53 -17.12 0.81
C LEU A 12 4.25 -16.33 2.11
N ALA A 13 4.56 -15.03 2.15
CA ALA A 13 4.26 -14.21 3.32
C ALA A 13 2.75 -14.09 3.55
N LEU A 14 1.98 -13.82 2.48
CA LEU A 14 0.52 -13.78 2.53
C LEU A 14 -0.09 -15.14 2.91
N THR A 15 0.48 -16.23 2.37
CA THR A 15 0.06 -17.59 2.70
C THR A 15 0.25 -17.88 4.19
N ASN A 16 1.43 -17.56 4.74
CA ASN A 16 1.71 -17.76 6.17
C ASN A 16 0.85 -16.87 7.07
N MET A 17 0.57 -15.63 6.66
CA MET A 17 -0.42 -14.78 7.34
C MET A 17 -1.81 -15.45 7.35
N GLY A 18 -2.25 -16.03 6.23
CA GLY A 18 -3.51 -16.78 6.15
C GLY A 18 -3.56 -18.01 7.06
N LEU A 19 -2.41 -18.68 7.25
CA LEU A 19 -2.25 -19.80 8.19
C LEU A 19 -2.10 -19.37 9.65
N GLY A 20 -1.96 -18.07 9.92
CA GLY A 20 -1.74 -17.52 11.26
C GLY A 20 -0.28 -17.62 11.75
N ASP A 21 0.66 -18.03 10.90
CA ASP A 21 2.09 -18.05 11.25
C ASP A 21 2.71 -16.66 11.11
N LYS A 22 2.56 -15.87 12.19
CA LYS A 22 3.06 -14.50 12.29
C LYS A 22 4.57 -14.41 12.01
N ALA A 23 5.33 -15.33 12.58
CA ALA A 23 6.79 -15.28 12.52
C ALA A 23 7.29 -15.56 11.10
N ALA A 24 6.74 -16.59 10.44
CA ALA A 24 7.08 -16.90 9.06
C ALA A 24 6.67 -15.78 8.11
N ALA A 25 5.46 -15.22 8.27
CA ALA A 25 4.98 -14.14 7.43
C ALA A 25 5.89 -12.91 7.48
N PHE A 26 6.30 -12.48 8.69
CA PHE A 26 7.20 -11.33 8.83
C PHE A 26 8.62 -11.61 8.33
N LYS A 27 9.17 -12.79 8.63
CA LYS A 27 10.50 -13.19 8.13
C LYS A 27 10.56 -13.17 6.61
N LEU A 28 9.50 -13.65 5.95
CA LEU A 28 9.42 -13.68 4.50
C LEU A 28 9.29 -12.27 3.92
N ILE A 29 8.40 -11.43 4.47
CA ILE A 29 8.21 -10.11 3.89
C ILE A 29 9.41 -9.17 4.11
N GLU A 30 10.08 -9.28 5.25
CA GLU A 30 11.33 -8.56 5.52
C GLU A 30 12.43 -9.00 4.54
N ARG A 31 12.49 -10.29 4.19
CA ARG A 31 13.38 -10.78 3.15
C ARG A 31 13.03 -10.22 1.77
N ALA A 32 11.76 -10.17 1.37
CA ALA A 32 11.37 -9.60 0.09
C ALA A 32 11.76 -8.11 -0.02
N MET A 33 11.64 -7.34 1.06
CA MET A 33 12.08 -5.94 1.11
C MET A 33 13.61 -5.78 0.93
N VAL A 34 14.40 -6.77 1.32
CA VAL A 34 15.86 -6.79 1.08
C VAL A 34 16.19 -7.16 -0.36
N VAL A 35 15.41 -8.07 -0.97
CA VAL A 35 15.60 -8.54 -2.34
C VAL A 35 15.28 -7.44 -3.36
N VAL A 36 14.18 -6.71 -3.18
CA VAL A 36 13.78 -5.59 -4.04
C VAL A 36 13.62 -4.31 -3.21
N PRO A 37 14.74 -3.65 -2.85
CA PRO A 37 14.68 -2.40 -2.09
C PRO A 37 14.15 -1.27 -2.98
N ILE A 38 13.28 -0.42 -2.42
CA ILE A 38 12.68 0.72 -3.11
C ILE A 38 13.72 1.70 -3.69
N GLU A 39 14.90 1.79 -3.06
CA GLU A 39 16.01 2.64 -3.51
C GLU A 39 16.67 2.13 -4.81
N LYS A 40 16.47 0.85 -5.15
CA LYS A 40 17.00 0.24 -6.38
C LYS A 40 15.93 0.04 -7.43
N ASP A 41 14.70 -0.20 -7.02
CA ASP A 41 13.55 -0.32 -7.90
C ASP A 41 12.37 0.48 -7.34
N ALA A 42 12.19 1.70 -7.87
CA ALA A 42 11.10 2.56 -7.45
C ALA A 42 9.73 2.09 -7.96
N LYS A 43 9.69 1.21 -8.98
CA LYS A 43 8.45 0.68 -9.54
C LYS A 43 7.96 -0.50 -8.72
N ASP A 44 8.80 -1.53 -8.57
CA ASP A 44 8.43 -2.81 -7.96
C ASP A 44 8.83 -2.90 -6.48
N GLY A 45 9.85 -2.16 -6.04
CA GLY A 45 10.31 -2.17 -4.65
C GLY A 45 9.28 -1.75 -3.58
N PRO A 46 8.22 -1.01 -3.91
CA PRO A 46 7.09 -0.82 -2.98
C PRO A 46 6.18 -2.05 -2.82
N GLN A 47 6.20 -3.04 -3.71
CA GLN A 47 5.30 -4.22 -3.61
C GLN A 47 5.47 -5.00 -2.29
N PRO A 48 6.71 -5.31 -1.82
CA PRO A 48 6.88 -5.91 -0.49
C PRO A 48 6.39 -5.02 0.65
N ILE A 49 6.41 -3.70 0.50
CA ILE A 49 5.89 -2.77 1.51
C ILE A 49 4.36 -2.84 1.55
N GLU A 50 3.69 -3.00 0.40
CA GLU A 50 2.25 -3.24 0.34
C GLU A 50 1.87 -4.55 1.06
N ILE A 51 2.57 -5.64 0.75
CA ILE A 51 2.33 -6.92 1.42
C ILE A 51 2.63 -6.81 2.93
N LEU A 52 3.67 -6.08 3.33
CA LEU A 52 3.95 -5.81 4.74
C LEU A 52 2.76 -5.10 5.42
N ALA A 53 2.17 -4.09 4.77
CA ALA A 53 1.02 -3.38 5.33
C ALA A 53 -0.16 -4.33 5.58
N ARG A 54 -0.42 -5.24 4.64
CA ARG A 54 -1.47 -6.25 4.71
C ARG A 54 -1.21 -7.29 5.81
N VAL A 55 -0.01 -7.85 5.85
CA VAL A 55 0.43 -8.80 6.88
C VAL A 55 0.35 -8.15 8.26
N ALA A 56 0.88 -6.94 8.41
CA ALA A 56 0.86 -6.21 9.67
C ALA A 56 -0.56 -5.92 10.17
N ALA A 57 -1.47 -5.49 9.29
CA ALA A 57 -2.86 -5.27 9.65
C ALA A 57 -3.52 -6.56 10.17
N ARG A 58 -3.32 -7.69 9.47
CA ARG A 58 -3.92 -8.98 9.82
C ARG A 58 -3.31 -9.67 11.03
N MET A 59 -2.04 -9.39 11.32
CA MET A 59 -1.31 -9.98 12.45
C MET A 59 -1.29 -9.10 13.71
N GLY A 60 -2.13 -8.07 13.78
CA GLY A 60 -2.29 -7.22 14.96
C GLY A 60 -1.12 -6.26 15.21
N GLU A 61 -0.46 -5.79 14.14
CA GLU A 61 0.65 -4.83 14.19
C GLU A 61 0.23 -3.48 13.56
N PRO A 62 -0.73 -2.74 14.16
CA PRO A 62 -1.31 -1.55 13.55
C PRO A 62 -0.29 -0.45 13.28
N ASP A 63 0.71 -0.28 14.16
CA ASP A 63 1.77 0.71 13.99
C ASP A 63 2.59 0.46 12.72
N ARG A 64 3.00 -0.79 12.49
CA ARG A 64 3.75 -1.20 11.29
C ARG A 64 2.89 -1.04 10.04
N ALA A 65 1.62 -1.43 10.12
CA ALA A 65 0.68 -1.33 9.00
C ALA A 65 0.46 0.12 8.57
N VAL A 66 0.12 1.00 9.52
CA VAL A 66 -0.13 2.43 9.26
C VAL A 66 1.11 3.12 8.70
N ALA A 67 2.29 2.84 9.24
CA ALA A 67 3.54 3.41 8.72
C ALA A 67 3.81 3.01 7.26
N ALA A 68 3.60 1.73 6.92
CA ALA A 68 3.74 1.24 5.55
C ALA A 68 2.70 1.90 4.61
N LEU A 69 1.44 1.97 5.03
CA LEU A 69 0.38 2.62 4.25
C LEU A 69 0.64 4.10 3.99
N GLN A 70 1.14 4.84 4.99
CA GLN A 70 1.50 6.24 4.82
C GLN A 70 2.60 6.44 3.76
N LYS A 71 3.62 5.58 3.76
CA LYS A 71 4.67 5.61 2.74
C LYS A 71 4.09 5.31 1.35
N LEU A 72 3.30 4.26 1.21
CA LEU A 72 2.72 3.84 -0.07
C LEU A 72 1.78 4.89 -0.67
N LEU A 73 0.98 5.57 0.16
CA LEU A 73 0.08 6.63 -0.31
C LEU A 73 0.81 7.92 -0.73
N SER A 74 2.09 8.06 -0.40
CA SER A 74 2.90 9.24 -0.76
C SER A 74 3.70 9.09 -2.07
N ILE A 75 3.66 7.91 -2.70
CA ILE A 75 4.47 7.59 -3.89
C ILE A 75 3.63 6.87 -4.95
N PRO A 76 3.96 7.01 -6.25
CA PRO A 76 3.48 6.10 -7.28
C PRO A 76 4.22 4.76 -7.20
N TYR A 77 3.55 3.64 -7.49
CA TYR A 77 4.15 2.31 -7.53
C TYR A 77 3.27 1.29 -8.26
N GLU A 78 3.85 0.14 -8.59
CA GLU A 78 3.16 -1.05 -9.09
C GLU A 78 2.57 -1.86 -7.92
N SER A 79 1.28 -2.19 -7.92
CA SER A 79 0.67 -2.91 -6.79
C SER A 79 1.06 -4.38 -6.75
N ALA A 80 1.14 -4.91 -5.53
CA ALA A 80 1.46 -6.31 -5.30
C ALA A 80 0.33 -7.29 -5.68
N LEU A 81 -0.94 -6.86 -5.69
CA LEU A 81 -2.09 -7.75 -5.92
C LEU A 81 -2.84 -7.51 -7.23
N ALA A 82 -2.77 -6.30 -7.77
CA ALA A 82 -3.49 -5.94 -8.99
C ALA A 82 -2.64 -5.00 -9.84
N GLU A 83 -2.18 -5.49 -10.99
CA GLU A 83 -1.31 -4.72 -11.87
C GLU A 83 -1.89 -3.33 -12.20
N ASN A 84 -1.06 -2.30 -12.04
CA ASN A 84 -1.34 -0.88 -12.24
C ASN A 84 -2.45 -0.31 -11.35
N VAL A 85 -2.78 -0.97 -10.23
CA VAL A 85 -3.80 -0.51 -9.26
C VAL A 85 -3.18 -0.33 -7.86
N PRO A 86 -2.32 0.69 -7.64
CA PRO A 86 -1.75 0.97 -6.32
C PRO A 86 -2.84 1.25 -5.29
N LEU A 87 -2.54 0.99 -4.02
CA LEU A 87 -3.43 1.33 -2.92
C LEU A 87 -3.82 2.82 -2.96
N THR A 88 -5.12 3.06 -2.90
CA THR A 88 -5.71 4.39 -2.78
C THR A 88 -6.52 4.48 -1.49
N PRO A 89 -6.82 5.69 -0.99
CA PRO A 89 -7.74 5.86 0.14
C PRO A 89 -9.10 5.18 -0.08
N ALA A 90 -9.56 5.04 -1.33
CA ALA A 90 -10.78 4.32 -1.66
C ALA A 90 -10.63 2.80 -1.51
N LEU A 91 -9.54 2.23 -2.02
CA LEU A 91 -9.26 0.79 -1.88
C LEU A 91 -9.05 0.40 -0.41
N LEU A 92 -8.35 1.22 0.37
CA LEU A 92 -8.20 1.01 1.81
C LEU A 92 -9.55 0.98 2.56
N ARG A 93 -10.56 1.71 2.06
CA ARG A 93 -11.92 1.66 2.64
C ARG A 93 -12.67 0.38 2.26
N LEU A 94 -12.38 -0.23 1.13
CA LEU A 94 -13.14 -1.36 0.60
C LEU A 94 -12.51 -2.71 0.94
N ASP A 95 -11.20 -2.76 1.11
CA ASP A 95 -10.44 -3.99 1.26
C ASP A 95 -10.51 -4.54 2.71
N PRO A 96 -11.06 -5.76 2.92
CA PRO A 96 -11.19 -6.37 4.25
C PRO A 96 -9.85 -6.70 4.94
N MET A 97 -8.73 -6.70 4.21
CA MET A 97 -7.43 -6.92 4.83
C MET A 97 -7.06 -5.84 5.84
N PHE A 98 -7.66 -4.65 5.72
CA PHE A 98 -7.45 -3.52 6.61
C PHE A 98 -8.56 -3.33 7.66
N ASP A 99 -9.52 -4.26 7.76
CA ASP A 99 -10.59 -4.20 8.77
C ASP A 99 -10.09 -4.12 10.22
N PRO A 100 -8.97 -4.76 10.62
CA PRO A 100 -8.40 -4.54 11.95
C PRO A 100 -7.99 -3.09 12.26
N LEU A 101 -7.79 -2.24 11.24
CA LEU A 101 -7.33 -0.85 11.40
C LEU A 101 -8.47 0.17 11.47
N ARG A 102 -9.73 -0.23 11.30
CA ARG A 102 -10.88 0.70 11.11
C ARG A 102 -11.08 1.67 12.28
N ASN A 103 -10.71 1.25 13.48
CA ASN A 103 -10.81 2.05 14.70
C ASN A 103 -9.54 2.85 15.01
N ASP A 104 -8.47 2.71 14.22
CA ASP A 104 -7.24 3.48 14.40
C ASP A 104 -7.41 4.91 13.83
N PRO A 105 -7.27 5.97 14.65
CA PRO A 105 -7.43 7.35 14.18
C PRO A 105 -6.44 7.74 13.07
N ARG A 106 -5.25 7.12 13.03
CA ARG A 106 -4.25 7.38 11.98
C ARG A 106 -4.69 6.76 10.67
N PHE A 107 -5.23 5.54 10.70
CA PHE A 107 -5.81 4.90 9.51
C PHE A 107 -7.01 5.69 8.98
N GLN A 108 -7.90 6.16 9.87
CA GLN A 108 -9.04 7.00 9.49
C GLN A 108 -8.61 8.28 8.76
N LYS A 109 -7.51 8.91 9.18
CA LYS A 109 -6.93 10.07 8.47
C LYS A 109 -6.42 9.72 7.07
N LEU A 110 -5.74 8.58 6.92
CA LEU A 110 -5.24 8.13 5.62
C LEU A 110 -6.40 7.95 4.62
N VAL A 111 -7.49 7.32 5.05
CA VAL A 111 -8.65 7.03 4.18
C VAL A 111 -9.58 8.21 3.94
N ALA A 112 -9.52 9.25 4.79
CA ALA A 112 -10.32 10.47 4.66
C ALA A 112 -9.74 11.46 3.63
N SER A 113 -8.48 11.27 3.21
CA SER A 113 -7.85 12.13 2.21
C SER A 113 -8.64 12.09 0.89
N ARG A 114 -9.21 13.24 0.52
CA ARG A 114 -9.95 13.40 -0.74
C ARG A 114 -8.93 13.56 -1.87
N VAL A 115 -9.20 12.93 -3.02
CA VAL A 115 -8.63 13.38 -4.30
C VAL A 115 -8.91 14.88 -4.41
N PRO A 116 -7.93 15.75 -4.70
CA PRO A 116 -8.20 17.16 -4.96
C PRO A 116 -9.32 17.26 -5.98
N LYS A 117 -10.39 18.00 -5.64
CA LYS A 117 -11.39 18.38 -6.64
C LYS A 117 -10.64 19.08 -7.75
N GLU A 118 -10.72 18.53 -8.95
CA GLU A 118 -10.35 19.20 -10.19
C GLU A 118 -10.90 20.63 -10.13
N THR A 119 -10.00 21.61 -10.08
CA THR A 119 -10.37 23.02 -10.09
C THR A 119 -11.11 23.28 -11.39
N ALA A 120 -12.39 23.62 -11.29
CA ALA A 120 -13.23 23.97 -12.43
C ALA A 120 -12.51 24.98 -13.35
N PRO A 121 -12.68 24.89 -14.68
CA PRO A 121 -11.99 25.76 -15.61
C PRO A 121 -12.37 27.22 -15.34
N THR A 122 -11.35 28.04 -15.08
CA THR A 122 -11.46 29.49 -14.95
C THR A 122 -12.09 30.05 -16.22
N ASP A 123 -13.26 30.64 -16.08
CA ASP A 123 -14.04 31.26 -17.13
C ASP A 123 -13.30 32.49 -17.67
N ALA A 124 -12.41 32.28 -18.65
CA ALA A 124 -11.77 33.34 -19.42
C ALA A 124 -12.64 33.68 -20.65
N ARG A 125 -13.82 34.26 -20.41
CA ARG A 125 -14.60 34.96 -21.45
C ARG A 125 -15.28 36.21 -20.89
N ARG A 126 -14.54 37.33 -20.94
CA ARG A 126 -14.93 38.76 -21.01
C ARG A 126 -13.64 39.49 -20.64
N GLU A 127 -12.99 40.26 -21.49
CA GLU A 127 -13.51 41.41 -22.23
C GLU A 127 -12.64 41.66 -23.48
N GLU A 128 -13.22 41.59 -24.67
CA GLU A 128 -12.79 42.40 -25.80
C GLU A 128 -14.03 43.14 -26.31
N LYS A 129 -14.24 44.33 -25.77
CA LYS A 129 -15.01 45.41 -26.40
C LYS A 129 -14.68 46.73 -25.69
N LYS A 130 -13.62 47.38 -26.15
CA LYS A 130 -13.70 48.79 -26.57
C LYS A 130 -12.49 49.20 -27.38
#